data_AF-A0A257LY30-F1
#
_entry.id   AF-A0A257LY30-F1
#
_cell.length_a   1.000
_cell.length_b   1.000
_cell.length_c   1.000
_cell.angle_alpha   90.00
_cell.angle_beta   90.00
_cell.angle_gamma   90.00
#
_symmetry.space_group_name_H-M   'P 1'
#
loop_
_entity.id
_entity.type
_entity.pdbx_description
1 polymer ?
#
loop_
_entity_poly.entity_id
_entity_poly.type
_entity_poly.pdbx_seq_one_letter_code
_entity_poly.pdbx_strand_id
1 'polypeptide(L)'
;MNGPRFPAIYLVAFVGLLASAVAEPQSDADAPAVTPHPVEPKSEIAALSSRQYENAAERERAIVSAALADLEAVKRSPSPMTGWTAQLLLKAGRKEEGLAIVRSYIGDRIKEAKERIANHEKQKKAGTYKPLMLSNGLEWGEPHVNGFGLWSMINVYMRYQDQMDDQLKADFKWLFTSNTSWFGTTGNLSFLIPLNLYLTEKTWASSPMPKDGRYGARGEDAMKMFQKRIDYTAKRGSPEFASRPYMIYNIGTLLSFDNPFTDKELSRRATMAYEMSIAHAAGTWLNGNWATPAGRSYPGYVTQAPNGCADMLWAYFGGRTPKLGGNTTAVFSVAETWRPHPLIVKAATDRSNAYVHRSRFDGDRHFQTSFVNKTYALFSTAITHPATGRKTSIWGQTYPYGVMFDQPDASKSSICWMTVPCFDDQPLTNYTQGVSSRFAEYLQHRGSLLLVANDLTNPDFRPKVRTDLKGHKPFTTEGRYVLAYIPNGNHAVINDSQST
;
A
#
# COMPACT_ATOMS: atom_id res chain seq x y z
N MET A 1 18.48 -32.79 -46.08
CA MET A 1 17.34 -32.03 -45.50
C MET A 1 16.98 -32.70 -44.19
N ASN A 2 17.48 -32.16 -43.07
CA ASN A 2 17.28 -32.72 -41.75
C ASN A 2 16.21 -31.90 -41.03
N GLY A 3 15.03 -32.49 -40.84
CA GLY A 3 13.93 -31.89 -40.08
C GLY A 3 14.22 -31.84 -38.58
N PRO A 4 13.66 -30.88 -37.83
CA PRO A 4 13.91 -30.76 -36.40
C PRO A 4 13.11 -31.80 -35.61
N ARG A 5 13.82 -32.50 -34.73
CA ARG A 5 13.27 -33.41 -33.71
C ARG A 5 12.74 -32.59 -32.53
N PHE A 6 11.49 -32.81 -32.13
CA PHE A 6 10.93 -32.36 -30.85
C PHE A 6 11.35 -33.30 -29.72
N PRO A 7 11.72 -32.81 -28.52
CA PRO A 7 11.86 -33.67 -27.36
C PRO A 7 10.54 -33.80 -26.58
N ALA A 8 10.36 -35.00 -26.02
CA ALA A 8 9.18 -35.52 -25.35
C ALA A 8 8.74 -34.73 -24.11
N ILE A 9 7.42 -34.69 -23.93
CA ILE A 9 6.72 -34.21 -22.73
C ILE A 9 6.57 -35.41 -21.80
N TYR A 10 7.10 -35.32 -20.58
CA TYR A 10 6.75 -36.24 -19.49
C TYR A 10 5.71 -35.57 -18.58
N LEU A 11 4.51 -36.16 -18.56
CA LEU A 11 3.41 -35.83 -17.69
C LEU A 11 3.56 -36.67 -16.40
N VAL A 12 3.66 -36.01 -15.23
CA VAL A 12 3.52 -36.69 -13.94
C VAL A 12 2.41 -36.01 -13.17
N ALA A 13 1.29 -36.71 -13.04
CA ALA A 13 0.16 -36.35 -12.21
C ALA A 13 0.40 -36.82 -10.77
N PHE A 14 0.03 -35.99 -9.79
CA PHE A 14 -0.25 -36.46 -8.44
C PHE A 14 -1.59 -35.89 -7.97
N VAL A 15 -2.51 -36.80 -7.71
CA VAL A 15 -3.78 -36.60 -7.00
C VAL A 15 -3.51 -37.01 -5.54
N GLY A 16 -3.93 -36.19 -4.58
CA GLY A 16 -3.87 -36.53 -3.16
C GLY A 16 -4.83 -35.67 -2.35
N LEU A 17 -5.83 -36.32 -1.76
CA LEU A 17 -7.04 -35.76 -1.17
C LEU A 17 -6.83 -34.85 0.05
N LEU A 18 -7.73 -33.87 0.15
CA LEU A 18 -8.14 -33.21 1.39
C LEU A 18 -8.83 -34.22 2.33
N ALA A 19 -8.43 -34.23 3.59
CA ALA A 19 -9.27 -34.68 4.70
C ALA A 19 -9.22 -33.62 5.80
N SER A 20 -10.37 -32.98 6.02
CA SER A 20 -10.63 -32.09 7.15
C SER A 20 -10.78 -32.92 8.43
N ALA A 21 -10.13 -32.48 9.51
CA ALA A 21 -10.52 -32.85 10.86
C ALA A 21 -10.62 -31.56 11.70
N VAL A 22 -11.85 -31.25 12.09
CA VAL A 22 -12.18 -30.27 13.11
C VAL A 22 -11.85 -30.91 14.46
N ALA A 23 -11.03 -30.25 15.27
CA ALA A 23 -10.86 -30.58 16.67
C ALA A 23 -11.23 -29.35 17.51
N GLU A 24 -12.20 -29.53 18.40
CA GLU A 24 -12.63 -28.57 19.41
C GLU A 24 -11.48 -28.30 20.42
N PRO A 25 -11.35 -27.08 20.96
CA PRO A 25 -10.39 -26.83 22.03
C PRO A 25 -10.89 -27.45 23.35
N GLN A 26 -10.05 -28.30 23.95
CA GLN A 26 -10.16 -28.71 25.35
C GLN A 26 -9.97 -27.49 26.28
N SER A 27 -10.79 -27.43 27.33
CA SER A 27 -10.72 -26.43 28.40
C SER A 27 -9.67 -26.81 29.43
N ASP A 28 -8.56 -26.09 29.48
CA ASP A 28 -7.67 -26.08 30.65
C ASP A 28 -8.16 -25.01 31.63
N ALA A 29 -9.00 -25.46 32.57
CA ALA A 29 -9.25 -24.74 33.81
C ALA A 29 -8.15 -25.15 34.80
N ASP A 30 -7.21 -24.23 35.05
CA ASP A 30 -6.50 -23.99 36.31
C ASP A 30 -5.16 -23.28 36.06
N ALA A 31 -5.23 -21.96 35.94
CA ALA A 31 -4.06 -21.08 36.08
C ALA A 31 -4.35 -20.02 37.16
N PRO A 32 -3.42 -19.78 38.10
CA PRO A 32 -3.65 -18.87 39.22
C PRO A 32 -3.82 -17.42 38.76
N ALA A 33 -4.77 -16.72 39.37
CA ALA A 33 -5.08 -15.33 39.09
C ALA A 33 -3.89 -14.40 39.38
N VAL A 34 -3.21 -13.96 38.32
CA VAL A 34 -2.28 -12.84 38.38
C VAL A 34 -3.11 -11.56 38.26
N THR A 35 -3.16 -10.78 39.33
CA THR A 35 -3.72 -9.42 39.31
C THR A 35 -2.84 -8.54 38.42
N PRO A 36 -3.28 -8.09 37.23
CA PRO A 36 -2.45 -7.26 36.37
C PRO A 36 -2.47 -5.84 36.91
N HIS A 37 -1.30 -5.29 37.22
CA HIS A 37 -1.15 -3.84 37.26
C HIS A 37 -1.52 -3.28 35.87
N PRO A 38 -2.28 -2.18 35.77
CA PRO A 38 -2.65 -1.61 34.47
C PRO A 38 -1.39 -1.09 33.78
N VAL A 39 -0.88 -1.89 32.83
CA VAL A 39 0.18 -1.51 31.92
C VAL A 39 -0.37 -0.38 31.05
N GLU A 40 0.32 0.77 31.00
CA GLU A 40 -0.10 1.86 30.12
C GLU A 40 -0.18 1.35 28.67
N PRO A 41 -1.22 1.69 27.89
CA PRO A 41 -1.42 1.14 26.54
C PRO A 41 -0.20 1.29 25.61
N LYS A 42 0.64 2.32 25.85
CA LYS A 42 1.88 2.56 25.10
C LYS A 42 2.96 1.51 25.34
N SER A 43 3.13 1.00 26.56
CA SER A 43 4.15 -0.02 26.84
C SER A 43 3.72 -1.40 26.34
N GLU A 44 2.41 -1.70 26.34
CA GLU A 44 1.87 -2.90 25.69
C GLU A 44 2.10 -2.87 24.17
N ILE A 45 1.74 -1.78 23.49
CA ILE A 45 1.96 -1.63 22.04
C ILE A 45 3.45 -1.72 21.70
N ALA A 46 4.32 -1.13 22.52
CA ALA A 46 5.76 -1.22 22.35
C ALA A 46 6.28 -2.66 22.49
N ALA A 47 5.78 -3.42 23.46
CA ALA A 47 6.10 -4.83 23.63
C ALA A 47 5.62 -5.68 22.44
N LEU A 48 4.40 -5.43 21.95
CA LEU A 48 3.88 -6.10 20.75
C LEU A 48 4.69 -5.77 19.50
N SER A 49 5.19 -4.54 19.39
CA SER A 49 5.99 -4.08 18.22
C SER A 49 7.45 -4.56 18.26
N SER A 50 7.98 -4.93 19.42
CA SER A 50 9.37 -5.44 19.55
C SER A 50 9.48 -6.96 19.37
N ARG A 51 8.38 -7.69 19.56
CA ARG A 51 8.31 -9.14 19.40
C ARG A 51 8.41 -9.57 17.94
N GLN A 52 9.01 -10.74 17.68
CA GLN A 52 8.88 -11.47 16.41
C GLN A 52 7.79 -12.55 16.54
N TYR A 53 7.06 -12.79 15.45
CA TYR A 53 5.92 -13.71 15.43
C TYR A 53 6.15 -14.81 14.41
N GLU A 54 5.94 -16.05 14.82
CA GLU A 54 6.34 -17.21 14.03
C GLU A 54 5.37 -17.47 12.87
N ASN A 55 4.08 -17.20 13.09
CA ASN A 55 3.01 -17.57 12.17
C ASN A 55 1.98 -16.44 11.99
N ALA A 56 1.12 -16.59 10.98
CA ALA A 56 0.10 -15.59 10.65
C ALA A 56 -0.90 -15.39 11.79
N ALA A 57 -1.35 -16.45 12.45
CA ALA A 57 -2.34 -16.35 13.53
C ALA A 57 -1.82 -15.52 14.72
N GLU A 58 -0.54 -15.66 15.07
CA GLU A 58 0.10 -14.82 16.09
C GLU A 58 0.17 -13.34 15.67
N ARG A 59 0.54 -13.07 14.42
CA ARG A 59 0.55 -11.69 13.89
C ARG A 59 -0.85 -11.08 13.91
N GLU A 60 -1.87 -11.84 13.51
CA GLU A 60 -3.25 -11.38 13.53
C GLU A 60 -3.69 -11.00 14.95
N ARG A 61 -3.42 -11.86 15.94
CA ARG A 61 -3.70 -11.55 17.35
C ARG A 61 -2.98 -10.28 17.81
N ALA A 62 -1.70 -10.15 17.48
CA ALA A 62 -0.91 -8.97 17.86
C ALA A 62 -1.44 -7.67 17.22
N ILE A 63 -1.83 -7.71 15.95
CA ILE A 63 -2.42 -6.55 15.26
C ILE A 63 -3.72 -6.15 15.94
N VAL A 64 -4.60 -7.12 16.23
CA VAL A 64 -5.88 -6.87 16.90
C VAL A 64 -5.64 -6.30 18.30
N SER A 65 -4.79 -6.93 19.12
CA SER A 65 -4.46 -6.44 20.47
C SER A 65 -3.91 -5.02 20.43
N ALA A 66 -2.94 -4.73 19.56
CA ALA A 66 -2.35 -3.40 19.45
C ALA A 66 -3.38 -2.35 18.99
N ALA A 67 -4.25 -2.70 18.04
CA ALA A 67 -5.28 -1.78 17.57
C ALA A 67 -6.32 -1.45 18.65
N LEU A 68 -6.68 -2.45 19.46
CA LEU A 68 -7.62 -2.31 20.57
C LEU A 68 -7.02 -1.63 21.81
N ALA A 69 -5.69 -1.67 21.98
CA ALA A 69 -4.98 -0.89 22.99
C ALA A 69 -4.85 0.60 22.60
N ASP A 70 -4.92 0.93 21.30
CA ASP A 70 -4.62 2.27 20.78
C ASP A 70 -5.87 3.09 20.37
N LEU A 71 -7.01 2.87 21.03
CA LEU A 71 -8.29 3.48 20.62
C LEU A 71 -8.27 5.01 20.66
N GLU A 72 -7.49 5.61 21.56
CA GLU A 72 -7.36 7.08 21.65
C GLU A 72 -6.67 7.67 20.43
N ALA A 73 -5.64 7.00 19.89
CA ALA A 73 -5.00 7.45 18.65
C ALA A 73 -5.94 7.26 17.45
N VAL A 74 -6.78 6.22 17.48
CA VAL A 74 -7.79 5.95 16.44
C VAL A 74 -8.84 7.04 16.39
N LYS A 75 -9.41 7.42 17.54
CA LYS A 75 -10.45 8.46 17.63
C LYS A 75 -10.00 9.82 17.09
N ARG A 76 -8.72 10.15 17.23
CA ARG A 76 -8.14 11.43 16.78
C ARG A 76 -7.65 11.38 15.33
N SER A 77 -7.66 10.22 14.71
CA SER A 77 -7.05 9.99 13.41
C SER A 77 -8.04 10.20 12.27
N PRO A 78 -7.70 10.99 11.24
CA PRO A 78 -8.48 11.07 10.02
C PRO A 78 -8.25 9.87 9.09
N SER A 79 -7.40 8.91 9.50
CA SER A 79 -7.01 7.74 8.71
C SER A 79 -8.21 6.85 8.36
N PRO A 80 -8.23 6.21 7.18
CA PRO A 80 -9.17 5.13 6.89
C PRO A 80 -9.10 3.97 7.91
N MET A 81 -7.96 3.76 8.58
CA MET A 81 -7.80 2.69 9.57
C MET A 81 -8.78 2.82 10.74
N THR A 82 -9.28 4.03 11.01
CA THR A 82 -10.36 4.25 11.97
C THR A 82 -11.60 3.42 11.68
N GLY A 83 -12.01 3.29 10.42
CA GLY A 83 -13.15 2.46 10.03
C GLY A 83 -12.86 0.96 10.17
N TRP A 84 -11.63 0.54 9.85
CA TRP A 84 -11.23 -0.87 9.96
C TRP A 84 -11.10 -1.32 11.42
N THR A 85 -10.59 -0.48 12.31
CA THR A 85 -10.58 -0.75 13.75
C THR A 85 -12.01 -0.79 14.32
N ALA A 86 -12.91 0.11 13.88
CA ALA A 86 -14.31 0.04 14.26
C ALA A 86 -14.96 -1.28 13.81
N GLN A 87 -14.68 -1.74 12.59
CA GLN A 87 -15.13 -3.04 12.09
C GLN A 87 -14.64 -4.21 12.96
N LEU A 88 -13.40 -4.19 13.45
CA LEU A 88 -12.90 -5.21 14.37
C LEU A 88 -13.69 -5.24 15.69
N LEU A 89 -13.97 -4.07 16.27
CA LEU A 89 -14.77 -3.94 17.49
C LEU A 89 -16.19 -4.48 17.29
N LEU A 90 -16.85 -4.07 16.20
CA LEU A 90 -18.22 -4.52 15.87
C LEU A 90 -18.28 -6.04 15.63
N LYS A 91 -17.30 -6.60 14.91
CA LYS A 91 -17.16 -8.04 14.70
C LYS A 91 -16.97 -8.81 16.02
N ALA A 92 -16.27 -8.22 16.98
CA ALA A 92 -16.02 -8.80 18.30
C ALA A 92 -17.19 -8.60 19.29
N GLY A 93 -18.33 -8.04 18.86
CA GLY A 93 -19.47 -7.76 19.74
C GLY A 93 -19.29 -6.55 20.66
N ARG A 94 -18.18 -5.80 20.54
CA ARG A 94 -17.91 -4.55 21.29
C ARG A 94 -18.62 -3.37 20.63
N LYS A 95 -19.95 -3.48 20.57
CA LYS A 95 -20.83 -2.60 19.79
C LYS A 95 -20.69 -1.12 20.18
N GLU A 96 -20.75 -0.81 21.47
CA GLU A 96 -20.71 0.57 21.97
C GLU A 96 -19.42 1.28 21.57
N GLU A 97 -18.28 0.61 21.73
CA GLU A 97 -16.96 1.17 21.39
C GLU A 97 -16.79 1.34 19.88
N GLY A 98 -17.19 0.35 19.10
CA GLY A 98 -17.15 0.42 17.63
C GLY A 98 -18.02 1.58 17.11
N LEU A 99 -19.26 1.69 17.59
CA LEU A 99 -20.17 2.75 17.20
C LEU A 99 -19.74 4.13 17.70
N ALA A 100 -19.10 4.23 18.87
CA ALA A 100 -18.54 5.49 19.36
C ALA A 100 -17.46 6.04 18.42
N ILE A 101 -16.57 5.17 17.91
CA ILE A 101 -15.55 5.57 16.92
C ILE A 101 -16.21 6.04 15.62
N VAL A 102 -17.18 5.29 15.11
CA VAL A 102 -17.91 5.63 13.88
C VAL A 102 -18.64 6.96 14.03
N ARG A 103 -19.35 7.14 15.14
CA ARG A 103 -20.11 8.36 15.43
C ARG A 103 -19.20 9.57 15.57
N SER A 104 -18.05 9.44 16.24
CA SER A 104 -17.05 10.51 16.33
C SER A 104 -16.54 10.90 14.95
N TYR A 105 -16.12 9.91 14.15
CA TYR A 105 -15.56 10.18 12.82
C TYR A 105 -16.57 10.86 11.89
N ILE A 106 -17.78 10.31 11.78
CA ILE A 106 -18.83 10.88 10.94
C ILE A 106 -19.23 12.26 11.45
N GLY A 107 -19.40 12.44 12.77
CA GLY A 107 -19.72 13.72 13.39
C GLY A 107 -18.69 14.81 13.07
N ASP A 108 -17.39 14.49 13.21
CA ASP A 108 -16.29 15.42 12.91
C ASP A 108 -16.27 15.81 11.43
N ARG A 109 -16.49 14.85 10.53
CA ARG A 109 -16.57 15.13 9.09
C ARG A 109 -17.78 15.98 8.72
N ILE A 110 -18.93 15.76 9.36
CA ILE A 110 -20.12 16.59 9.18
C ILE A 110 -19.89 18.01 9.70
N LYS A 111 -19.26 18.14 10.86
CA LYS A 111 -18.90 19.43 11.44
C LYS A 111 -17.98 20.21 10.51
N GLU A 112 -16.88 19.60 10.04
CA GLU A 112 -15.96 20.21 9.08
C GLU A 112 -16.66 20.62 7.78
N ALA A 113 -17.53 19.77 7.26
CA ALA A 113 -18.34 20.05 6.08
C ALA A 113 -19.21 21.30 6.27
N LYS A 114 -19.97 21.37 7.38
CA LYS A 114 -20.84 22.52 7.69
C LYS A 114 -20.06 23.81 7.92
N GLU A 115 -18.93 23.74 8.63
CA GLU A 115 -18.06 24.90 8.87
C GLU A 115 -17.51 25.47 7.55
N ARG A 116 -17.13 24.61 6.59
CA ARG A 116 -16.69 25.06 5.27
C ARG A 116 -17.79 25.72 4.45
N ILE A 117 -18.98 25.13 4.43
CA ILE A 117 -20.17 25.73 3.79
C ILE A 117 -20.41 27.13 4.34
N ALA A 118 -20.46 27.27 5.67
CA ALA A 118 -20.68 28.56 6.33
C ALA A 118 -19.58 29.59 6.00
N ASN A 119 -18.30 29.16 5.97
CA ASN A 119 -17.20 30.04 5.60
C ASN A 119 -17.29 30.51 4.14
N HIS A 120 -17.70 29.63 3.22
CA HIS A 120 -17.87 29.99 1.81
C HIS A 120 -19.04 30.94 1.62
N GLU A 121 -20.18 30.72 2.29
CA GLU A 121 -21.29 31.66 2.27
C GLU A 121 -20.88 33.05 2.79
N LYS A 122 -20.07 33.10 3.86
CA LYS A 122 -19.49 34.35 4.37
C LYS A 122 -18.60 35.03 3.34
N GLN A 123 -17.72 34.29 2.68
CA GLN A 123 -16.85 34.82 1.62
C GLN A 123 -17.64 35.30 0.41
N LYS A 124 -18.71 34.59 0.02
CA LYS A 124 -19.61 34.97 -1.09
C LYS A 124 -20.32 36.29 -0.77
N LYS A 125 -20.87 36.42 0.44
CA LYS A 125 -21.49 37.68 0.92
C LYS A 125 -20.51 38.85 0.98
N ALA A 126 -19.24 38.59 1.30
CA ALA A 126 -18.19 39.60 1.36
C ALA A 126 -17.56 39.92 0.00
N GLY A 127 -17.94 39.25 -1.09
CA GLY A 127 -17.30 39.40 -2.41
C GLY A 127 -15.84 38.93 -2.46
N THR A 128 -15.38 38.17 -1.45
CA THR A 128 -14.00 37.67 -1.36
C THR A 128 -13.86 36.21 -1.78
N TYR A 129 -14.97 35.55 -2.11
CA TYR A 129 -14.98 34.16 -2.55
C TYR A 129 -14.22 33.99 -3.87
N LYS A 130 -13.23 33.09 -3.86
CA LYS A 130 -12.49 32.69 -5.06
C LYS A 130 -12.83 31.23 -5.38
N PRO A 131 -13.68 30.96 -6.38
CA PRO A 131 -14.00 29.59 -6.74
C PRO A 131 -12.75 28.87 -7.24
N LEU A 132 -12.52 27.66 -6.75
CA LEU A 132 -11.51 26.79 -7.34
C LEU A 132 -12.13 26.12 -8.57
N MET A 133 -11.87 26.67 -9.75
CA MET A 133 -12.40 26.10 -10.99
C MET A 133 -11.68 24.80 -11.35
N LEU A 134 -12.47 23.76 -11.62
CA LEU A 134 -12.02 22.49 -12.13
C LEU A 134 -11.74 22.58 -13.63
N SER A 135 -10.92 21.67 -14.16
CA SER A 135 -10.60 21.68 -15.61
C SER A 135 -11.76 21.31 -16.52
N ASN A 136 -12.89 20.86 -15.98
CA ASN A 136 -14.15 20.64 -16.71
C ASN A 136 -15.08 21.87 -16.63
N GLY A 137 -14.60 23.01 -16.13
CA GLY A 137 -15.38 24.24 -16.03
C GLY A 137 -16.35 24.29 -14.86
N LEU A 138 -16.44 23.23 -14.04
CA LEU A 138 -17.23 23.24 -12.81
C LEU A 138 -16.45 23.88 -11.67
N GLU A 139 -17.15 24.44 -10.70
CA GLU A 139 -16.56 24.85 -9.43
C GLU A 139 -16.24 23.59 -8.60
N TRP A 140 -15.10 23.58 -7.91
CA TRP A 140 -14.81 22.57 -6.91
C TRP A 140 -15.87 22.70 -5.81
N GLY A 141 -16.82 21.76 -5.77
CA GLY A 141 -17.99 21.88 -4.92
C GLY A 141 -17.68 21.73 -3.42
N GLU A 142 -18.57 22.25 -2.59
CA GLU A 142 -18.63 22.03 -1.14
C GLU A 142 -19.92 21.33 -0.69
N PRO A 143 -19.91 20.57 0.42
CA PRO A 143 -18.80 20.35 1.35
C PRO A 143 -17.71 19.39 0.85
N HIS A 144 -16.45 19.75 1.08
CA HIS A 144 -15.29 18.92 0.75
C HIS A 144 -14.87 18.02 1.92
N VAL A 145 -15.24 16.73 1.87
CA VAL A 145 -14.67 15.71 2.75
C VAL A 145 -13.81 14.74 1.95
N ASN A 146 -12.57 14.52 2.38
CA ASN A 146 -11.62 13.68 1.66
C ASN A 146 -12.12 12.22 1.57
N GLY A 147 -12.23 11.71 0.33
CA GLY A 147 -12.75 10.38 0.06
C GLY A 147 -11.97 9.22 0.70
N PHE A 148 -10.68 9.38 1.02
CA PHE A 148 -9.85 8.27 1.54
C PHE A 148 -10.46 7.61 2.79
N GLY A 149 -10.91 8.40 3.76
CA GLY A 149 -11.50 7.85 4.99
C GLY A 149 -12.98 7.51 4.83
N LEU A 150 -13.68 8.09 3.85
CA LEU A 150 -15.05 7.71 3.53
C LEU A 150 -15.13 6.26 3.03
N TRP A 151 -14.08 5.75 2.38
CA TRP A 151 -14.04 4.37 1.89
C TRP A 151 -14.19 3.33 3.02
N SER A 152 -13.48 3.46 4.13
CA SER A 152 -13.63 2.50 5.23
C SER A 152 -14.96 2.68 5.95
N MET A 153 -15.46 3.91 6.05
CA MET A 153 -16.75 4.18 6.71
C MET A 153 -17.94 3.64 5.94
N ILE A 154 -17.99 3.77 4.61
CA ILE A 154 -19.06 3.15 3.83
C ILE A 154 -19.00 1.62 3.93
N ASN A 155 -17.80 1.03 4.03
CA ASN A 155 -17.65 -0.41 4.28
C ASN A 155 -18.24 -0.83 5.63
N VAL A 156 -17.98 -0.06 6.70
CA VAL A 156 -18.59 -0.29 8.01
C VAL A 156 -20.11 -0.19 7.92
N TYR A 157 -20.64 0.84 7.27
CA TYR A 157 -22.09 1.01 7.09
C TYR A 157 -22.72 -0.20 6.37
N MET A 158 -22.15 -0.62 5.25
CA MET A 158 -22.69 -1.75 4.47
C MET A 158 -22.76 -3.05 5.27
N ARG A 159 -21.81 -3.28 6.19
CA ARG A 159 -21.70 -4.52 6.96
C ARG A 159 -22.45 -4.48 8.29
N TYR A 160 -22.62 -3.30 8.89
CA TYR A 160 -23.08 -3.16 10.29
C TYR A 160 -24.15 -2.10 10.50
N GLN A 161 -24.82 -1.59 9.45
CA GLN A 161 -25.90 -0.61 9.59
C GLN A 161 -27.07 -1.10 10.46
N ASP A 162 -27.30 -2.41 10.56
CA ASP A 162 -28.28 -3.04 11.44
C ASP A 162 -28.00 -2.75 12.92
N GLN A 163 -26.75 -2.47 13.28
CA GLN A 163 -26.34 -2.12 14.63
C GLN A 163 -26.47 -0.61 14.92
N MET A 164 -26.64 0.23 13.91
CA MET A 164 -26.67 1.69 14.05
C MET A 164 -28.08 2.21 14.35
N ASP A 165 -28.18 3.23 15.20
CA ASP A 165 -29.42 3.98 15.38
C ASP A 165 -29.73 4.89 14.18
N ASP A 166 -30.96 5.39 14.15
CA ASP A 166 -31.48 6.18 13.04
C ASP A 166 -30.74 7.51 12.85
N GLN A 167 -30.27 8.13 13.94
CA GLN A 167 -29.49 9.36 13.85
C GLN A 167 -28.16 9.12 13.15
N LEU A 168 -27.43 8.07 13.54
CA LEU A 168 -26.16 7.74 12.89
C LEU A 168 -26.38 7.38 11.42
N LYS A 169 -27.45 6.64 11.09
CA LYS A 169 -27.81 6.36 9.69
C LYS A 169 -28.12 7.63 8.90
N ALA A 170 -28.83 8.57 9.49
CA ALA A 170 -29.12 9.86 8.88
C ALA A 170 -27.85 10.69 8.66
N ASP A 171 -26.92 10.66 9.61
CA ASP A 171 -25.62 11.33 9.52
C ASP A 171 -24.77 10.75 8.38
N PHE A 172 -24.69 9.42 8.27
CA PHE A 172 -24.06 8.74 7.13
C PHE A 172 -24.68 9.20 5.81
N LYS A 173 -26.01 9.10 5.69
CA LYS A 173 -26.72 9.50 4.49
C LYS A 173 -26.39 10.96 4.14
N TRP A 174 -26.52 11.88 5.09
CA TRP A 174 -26.22 13.29 4.86
C TRP A 174 -24.79 13.49 4.37
N LEU A 175 -23.79 12.88 5.02
CA LEU A 175 -22.39 13.07 4.66
C LEU A 175 -22.11 12.56 3.23
N PHE A 176 -22.54 11.35 2.90
CA PHE A 176 -22.25 10.73 1.62
C PHE A 176 -23.08 11.33 0.47
N THR A 177 -24.33 11.75 0.71
CA THR A 177 -25.15 12.37 -0.34
C THR A 177 -24.89 13.86 -0.49
N SER A 178 -24.40 14.55 0.55
CA SER A 178 -24.10 15.99 0.46
C SER A 178 -22.66 16.27 0.04
N ASN A 179 -21.71 15.35 0.24
CA ASN A 179 -20.32 15.55 -0.18
C ASN A 179 -20.25 15.80 -1.69
N THR A 180 -19.45 16.79 -2.06
CA THR A 180 -19.21 17.21 -3.46
C THR A 180 -17.77 16.95 -3.89
N SER A 181 -16.91 16.47 -2.98
CA SER A 181 -15.52 16.11 -3.26
C SER A 181 -15.41 14.77 -3.98
N TRP A 182 -15.87 14.73 -5.23
CA TRP A 182 -15.78 13.56 -6.10
C TRP A 182 -14.83 13.79 -7.27
N PHE A 183 -13.78 14.56 -7.00
CA PHE A 183 -12.74 14.90 -7.96
C PHE A 183 -11.39 14.35 -7.51
N GLY A 184 -10.75 13.58 -8.39
CA GLY A 184 -9.36 13.19 -8.20
C GLY A 184 -8.81 12.58 -9.48
N THR A 185 -7.60 12.97 -9.89
CA THR A 185 -7.00 12.50 -11.16
C THR A 185 -5.94 11.43 -10.98
N THR A 186 -5.53 11.16 -9.74
CA THR A 186 -4.47 10.20 -9.42
C THR A 186 -4.99 8.77 -9.43
N GLY A 187 -4.08 7.79 -9.59
CA GLY A 187 -4.43 6.38 -9.80
C GLY A 187 -5.25 5.75 -8.68
N ASN A 188 -4.98 6.14 -7.42
CA ASN A 188 -5.76 5.76 -6.24
C ASN A 188 -7.15 6.40 -6.21
N LEU A 189 -7.24 7.71 -6.44
CA LEU A 189 -8.50 8.45 -6.39
C LEU A 189 -9.44 8.08 -7.54
N SER A 190 -8.90 7.74 -8.71
CA SER A 190 -9.70 7.37 -9.88
C SER A 190 -10.46 6.06 -9.71
N PHE A 191 -10.13 5.25 -8.70
CA PHE A 191 -10.85 4.02 -8.39
C PHE A 191 -11.66 4.15 -7.09
N LEU A 192 -11.08 4.78 -6.07
CA LEU A 192 -11.71 4.95 -4.76
C LEU A 192 -12.94 5.86 -4.80
N ILE A 193 -12.89 6.98 -5.52
CA ILE A 193 -14.01 7.94 -5.59
C ILE A 193 -15.23 7.31 -6.28
N PRO A 194 -15.10 6.71 -7.49
CA PRO A 194 -16.23 6.04 -8.11
C PRO A 194 -16.79 4.91 -7.24
N LEU A 195 -15.95 4.16 -6.51
CA LEU A 195 -16.41 3.11 -5.61
C LEU A 195 -17.31 3.68 -4.51
N ASN A 196 -16.87 4.74 -3.84
CA ASN A 196 -17.68 5.40 -2.83
C ASN A 196 -19.02 5.90 -3.40
N LEU A 197 -19.01 6.51 -4.59
CA LEU A 197 -20.22 6.97 -5.27
C LEU A 197 -21.16 5.81 -5.62
N TYR A 198 -20.63 4.72 -6.19
CA TYR A 198 -21.39 3.53 -6.55
C TYR A 198 -22.08 2.92 -5.31
N LEU A 199 -21.33 2.72 -4.22
CA LEU A 199 -21.88 2.18 -2.98
C LEU A 199 -22.89 3.13 -2.34
N THR A 200 -22.64 4.43 -2.37
CA THR A 200 -23.59 5.45 -1.92
C THR A 200 -24.91 5.34 -2.68
N GLU A 201 -24.87 5.26 -4.01
CA GLU A 201 -26.05 5.16 -4.88
C GLU A 201 -26.86 3.88 -4.63
N LYS A 202 -26.17 2.75 -4.41
CA LYS A 202 -26.80 1.47 -4.09
C LYS A 202 -27.42 1.45 -2.69
N THR A 203 -26.88 2.24 -1.77
CA THR A 203 -27.34 2.31 -0.38
C THR A 203 -28.51 3.28 -0.22
N TRP A 204 -28.41 4.48 -0.79
CA TRP A 204 -29.42 5.52 -0.73
C TRP A 204 -29.66 6.02 -2.17
N ALA A 205 -30.81 5.65 -2.75
CA ALA A 205 -31.20 5.89 -4.15
C ALA A 205 -30.67 7.19 -4.75
N SER A 206 -30.29 7.22 -6.04
CA SER A 206 -29.48 8.24 -6.74
C SER A 206 -29.93 9.71 -6.69
N SER A 207 -31.18 10.00 -6.33
CA SER A 207 -31.77 11.36 -6.37
C SER A 207 -31.07 12.45 -5.53
N PRO A 208 -30.37 12.18 -4.40
CA PRO A 208 -29.78 13.21 -3.56
C PRO A 208 -28.29 13.48 -3.86
N MET A 209 -27.65 12.81 -4.82
CA MET A 209 -26.22 13.01 -5.05
C MET A 209 -25.93 14.19 -6.03
N PRO A 210 -25.07 15.16 -5.66
CA PRO A 210 -24.75 16.33 -6.50
C PRO A 210 -24.22 15.92 -7.88
N LYS A 211 -24.50 16.64 -8.96
CA LYS A 211 -24.16 16.21 -10.34
C LYS A 211 -22.67 16.29 -10.70
N ASP A 212 -21.76 16.48 -9.76
CA ASP A 212 -20.41 16.98 -10.04
C ASP A 212 -19.27 15.94 -9.95
N GLY A 213 -18.27 16.09 -10.85
CA GLY A 213 -16.87 15.68 -10.63
C GLY A 213 -16.09 15.18 -11.86
N ARG A 214 -14.77 15.47 -11.98
CA ARG A 214 -13.88 15.23 -13.17
C ARG A 214 -13.95 13.83 -13.81
N TYR A 215 -14.34 12.82 -13.05
CA TYR A 215 -14.60 11.48 -13.59
C TYR A 215 -16.06 11.06 -13.47
N GLY A 216 -16.84 11.63 -12.54
CA GLY A 216 -18.31 11.68 -12.50
C GLY A 216 -19.08 10.36 -12.64
N ALA A 217 -18.35 9.24 -12.74
CA ALA A 217 -18.88 7.98 -13.18
C ALA A 217 -19.79 7.43 -12.08
N ARG A 218 -21.03 7.18 -12.45
CA ARG A 218 -22.11 6.68 -11.60
C ARG A 218 -22.82 5.55 -12.32
N GLY A 219 -23.61 4.78 -11.57
CA GLY A 219 -24.33 3.63 -12.10
C GLY A 219 -23.47 2.80 -13.07
N GLU A 220 -23.90 2.74 -14.33
CA GLU A 220 -23.25 1.95 -15.38
C GLU A 220 -21.85 2.45 -15.75
N ASP A 221 -21.60 3.76 -15.75
CA ASP A 221 -20.28 4.28 -16.15
C ASP A 221 -19.23 4.02 -15.08
N ALA A 222 -19.61 4.05 -13.79
CA ALA A 222 -18.76 3.58 -12.70
C ALA A 222 -18.43 2.10 -12.90
N MET A 223 -19.44 1.30 -13.25
CA MET A 223 -19.28 -0.13 -13.46
C MET A 223 -18.34 -0.46 -14.62
N LYS A 224 -18.48 0.21 -15.77
CA LYS A 224 -17.55 0.10 -16.91
C LYS A 224 -16.12 0.45 -16.49
N MET A 225 -15.96 1.49 -15.67
CA MET A 225 -14.66 1.89 -15.14
C MET A 225 -14.07 0.82 -14.21
N PHE A 226 -14.87 0.24 -13.31
CA PHE A 226 -14.41 -0.82 -12.41
C PHE A 226 -13.98 -2.06 -13.17
N GLN A 227 -14.80 -2.53 -14.10
CA GLN A 227 -14.45 -3.69 -14.93
C GLN A 227 -13.16 -3.45 -15.70
N LYS A 228 -13.02 -2.28 -16.35
CA LYS A 228 -11.79 -1.89 -17.04
C LYS A 228 -10.58 -1.87 -16.10
N ARG A 229 -10.74 -1.37 -14.86
CA ARG A 229 -9.65 -1.30 -13.88
C ARG A 229 -9.29 -2.67 -13.30
N ILE A 230 -10.27 -3.52 -13.01
CA ILE A 230 -10.07 -4.90 -12.57
C ILE A 230 -9.34 -5.69 -13.65
N ASP A 231 -9.80 -5.62 -14.90
CA ASP A 231 -9.15 -6.25 -16.05
C ASP A 231 -7.74 -5.71 -16.27
N TYR A 232 -7.55 -4.41 -16.11
CA TYR A 232 -6.22 -3.80 -16.17
C TYR A 232 -5.32 -4.37 -15.08
N THR A 233 -5.74 -4.31 -13.82
CA THR A 233 -4.95 -4.80 -12.67
C THR A 233 -4.60 -6.27 -12.83
N ALA A 234 -5.54 -7.11 -13.28
CA ALA A 234 -5.30 -8.53 -13.52
C ALA A 234 -4.29 -8.77 -14.65
N LYS A 235 -4.35 -8.00 -15.75
CA LYS A 235 -3.45 -8.16 -16.92
C LYS A 235 -2.09 -7.50 -16.75
N ARG A 236 -2.03 -6.41 -15.98
CA ARG A 236 -0.95 -5.42 -16.01
C ARG A 236 -0.37 -5.06 -14.65
N GLY A 237 -1.01 -5.47 -13.56
CA GLY A 237 -0.72 -4.98 -12.21
C GLY A 237 -1.42 -3.67 -11.87
N SER A 238 -1.39 -3.29 -10.59
CA SER A 238 -2.02 -2.06 -10.10
C SER A 238 -1.17 -0.82 -10.39
N PRO A 239 -1.76 0.29 -10.88
CA PRO A 239 -1.13 1.60 -10.78
C PRO A 239 -0.79 1.94 -9.32
N GLU A 240 0.34 2.61 -9.11
CA GLU A 240 0.89 2.86 -7.76
C GLU A 240 1.06 1.56 -6.93
N PHE A 241 1.22 0.38 -7.58
CA PHE A 241 1.35 -0.93 -6.93
C PHE A 241 2.34 -0.91 -5.77
N ALA A 242 3.52 -0.32 -5.97
CA ALA A 242 4.58 -0.28 -4.97
C ALA A 242 4.57 0.99 -4.12
N SER A 243 3.55 1.84 -4.27
CA SER A 243 3.44 3.04 -3.44
C SER A 243 3.11 2.62 -2.03
N ARG A 244 4.09 2.75 -1.14
CA ARG A 244 3.93 2.42 0.27
C ARG A 244 2.82 3.21 0.97
N PRO A 245 2.58 4.50 0.69
CA PRO A 245 1.42 5.19 1.26
C PRO A 245 0.10 4.88 0.53
N TYR A 246 0.12 4.51 -0.76
CA TYR A 246 -1.09 4.51 -1.59
C TYR A 246 -1.56 3.18 -2.17
N MET A 247 -0.78 2.10 -2.08
CA MET A 247 -1.17 0.79 -2.64
C MET A 247 -2.52 0.33 -2.09
N ILE A 248 -2.74 0.45 -0.78
CA ILE A 248 -3.97 -0.01 -0.11
C ILE A 248 -5.23 0.64 -0.68
N TYR A 249 -5.17 1.88 -1.14
CA TYR A 249 -6.33 2.53 -1.76
C TYR A 249 -6.60 2.04 -3.18
N ASN A 250 -5.57 1.54 -3.87
CA ASN A 250 -5.72 0.98 -5.20
C ASN A 250 -6.21 -0.46 -5.17
N ILE A 251 -5.65 -1.30 -4.30
CA ILE A 251 -5.95 -2.73 -4.27
C ILE A 251 -6.92 -3.07 -3.14
N GLY A 252 -6.82 -2.46 -1.96
CA GLY A 252 -7.71 -2.77 -0.83
C GLY A 252 -9.18 -2.51 -1.14
N THR A 253 -9.47 -1.49 -1.96
CA THR A 253 -10.80 -1.18 -2.51
C THR A 253 -11.40 -2.33 -3.32
N LEU A 254 -10.60 -3.24 -3.88
CA LEU A 254 -11.09 -4.43 -4.58
C LEU A 254 -11.80 -5.41 -3.64
N LEU A 255 -11.38 -5.50 -2.37
CA LEU A 255 -12.04 -6.37 -1.40
C LEU A 255 -13.40 -5.82 -0.96
N SER A 256 -13.64 -4.52 -1.12
CA SER A 256 -14.94 -3.92 -0.82
C SER A 256 -16.06 -4.35 -1.77
N PHE A 257 -15.77 -5.06 -2.87
CA PHE A 257 -16.78 -5.67 -3.72
C PHE A 257 -17.40 -6.95 -3.14
N ASP A 258 -16.88 -7.50 -2.03
CA ASP A 258 -17.56 -8.54 -1.27
C ASP A 258 -18.62 -7.94 -0.33
N ASN A 259 -19.74 -7.53 -0.93
CA ASN A 259 -20.89 -6.97 -0.23
C ASN A 259 -22.23 -7.35 -0.90
N PRO A 260 -23.38 -7.16 -0.24
CA PRO A 260 -24.69 -7.50 -0.79
C PRO A 260 -25.13 -6.69 -2.02
N PHE A 261 -24.50 -5.54 -2.29
CA PHE A 261 -24.83 -4.61 -3.38
C PHE A 261 -24.04 -4.87 -4.66
N THR A 262 -23.19 -5.90 -4.68
CA THR A 262 -22.27 -6.20 -5.77
C THR A 262 -22.52 -7.60 -6.29
N ASP A 263 -22.51 -7.73 -7.62
CA ASP A 263 -22.60 -9.03 -8.29
C ASP A 263 -21.44 -9.97 -7.89
N LYS A 264 -21.75 -11.26 -7.70
CA LYS A 264 -20.78 -12.25 -7.22
C LYS A 264 -19.65 -12.52 -8.21
N GLU A 265 -19.91 -12.45 -9.51
CA GLU A 265 -18.87 -12.60 -10.52
C GLU A 265 -17.93 -11.39 -10.51
N LEU A 266 -18.45 -10.17 -10.33
CA LEU A 266 -17.62 -8.98 -10.17
C LEU A 266 -16.75 -9.07 -8.92
N SER A 267 -17.32 -9.49 -7.79
CA SER A 267 -16.59 -9.73 -6.53
C SER A 267 -15.44 -10.72 -6.74
N ARG A 268 -15.71 -11.88 -7.37
CA ARG A 268 -14.70 -12.89 -7.69
C ARG A 268 -13.56 -12.33 -8.56
N ARG A 269 -13.89 -11.55 -9.60
CA ARG A 269 -12.87 -10.91 -10.46
C ARG A 269 -12.04 -9.88 -9.69
N ALA A 270 -12.67 -9.09 -8.82
CA ALA A 270 -11.96 -8.13 -7.98
C ALA A 270 -11.01 -8.83 -7.02
N THR A 271 -11.42 -9.95 -6.41
CA THR A 271 -10.56 -10.79 -5.57
C THR A 271 -9.38 -11.35 -6.35
N MET A 272 -9.58 -11.84 -7.57
CA MET A 272 -8.47 -12.31 -8.42
C MET A 272 -7.48 -11.19 -8.75
N ALA A 273 -7.96 -9.97 -9.03
CA ALA A 273 -7.11 -8.81 -9.27
C ALA A 273 -6.34 -8.36 -8.02
N TYR A 274 -6.97 -8.48 -6.84
CA TYR A 274 -6.31 -8.25 -5.55
C TYR A 274 -5.20 -9.28 -5.33
N GLU A 275 -5.50 -10.56 -5.50
CA GLU A 275 -4.56 -11.66 -5.35
C GLU A 275 -3.36 -11.53 -6.28
N MET A 276 -3.58 -11.16 -7.55
CA MET A 276 -2.50 -10.86 -8.50
C MET A 276 -1.57 -9.74 -8.00
N SER A 277 -2.13 -8.71 -7.38
CA SER A 277 -1.35 -7.60 -6.82
C SER A 277 -0.50 -8.05 -5.62
N ILE A 278 -1.06 -8.91 -4.77
CA ILE A 278 -0.32 -9.52 -3.65
C ILE A 278 0.77 -10.47 -4.15
N ALA A 279 0.51 -11.23 -5.22
CA ALA A 279 1.50 -12.08 -5.88
C ALA A 279 2.70 -11.29 -6.45
N HIS A 280 2.44 -10.11 -7.05
CA HIS A 280 3.51 -9.21 -7.48
C HIS A 280 4.37 -8.72 -6.31
N ALA A 281 3.76 -8.45 -5.15
CA ALA A 281 4.50 -8.00 -3.97
C ALA A 281 5.35 -9.13 -3.39
N ALA A 282 4.82 -10.36 -3.34
CA ALA A 282 5.49 -11.54 -2.79
C ALA A 282 6.88 -11.79 -3.40
N GLY A 283 7.00 -11.68 -4.73
CA GLY A 283 8.28 -11.87 -5.44
C GLY A 283 9.36 -10.86 -5.04
N THR A 284 9.01 -9.77 -4.35
CA THR A 284 9.91 -8.69 -3.94
C THR A 284 10.04 -8.53 -2.43
N TRP A 285 9.41 -9.41 -1.66
CA TRP A 285 9.46 -9.38 -0.21
C TRP A 285 10.80 -9.91 0.31
N LEU A 286 11.38 -9.28 1.33
CA LEU A 286 12.60 -9.72 1.99
C LEU A 286 12.51 -9.43 3.49
N ASN A 287 12.03 -10.40 4.26
CA ASN A 287 12.04 -10.37 5.73
C ASN A 287 11.47 -9.07 6.37
N GLY A 288 10.39 -8.49 5.81
CA GLY A 288 9.84 -7.21 6.26
C GLY A 288 10.13 -6.04 5.30
N ASN A 289 11.16 -6.17 4.45
CA ASN A 289 11.40 -5.23 3.36
C ASN A 289 10.54 -5.55 2.14
N TRP A 290 10.09 -4.50 1.48
CA TRP A 290 9.47 -4.59 0.17
C TRP A 290 10.40 -4.01 -0.91
N ALA A 291 11.29 -4.86 -1.43
CA ALA A 291 12.38 -4.48 -2.33
C ALA A 291 11.90 -4.35 -3.78
N THR A 292 11.13 -3.30 -4.02
CA THR A 292 10.51 -3.00 -5.30
C THR A 292 10.76 -1.55 -5.70
N PRO A 293 10.90 -1.24 -7.00
CA PRO A 293 10.81 0.13 -7.45
C PRO A 293 9.45 0.69 -7.07
N ALA A 294 9.44 1.89 -6.52
CA ALA A 294 8.28 2.40 -5.82
C ALA A 294 8.03 3.86 -6.13
N GLY A 295 6.93 4.15 -6.84
CA GLY A 295 6.46 5.51 -7.06
C GLY A 295 5.76 6.07 -5.82
N ARG A 296 5.85 7.38 -5.61
CA ARG A 296 5.28 8.10 -4.46
C ARG A 296 5.58 7.41 -3.13
N SER A 297 6.84 7.04 -2.91
CA SER A 297 7.27 6.39 -1.67
C SER A 297 8.32 7.24 -0.99
N TYR A 298 8.15 7.52 0.30
CA TYR A 298 9.01 8.46 1.03
C TYR A 298 10.12 7.75 1.79
N PRO A 299 11.25 8.43 2.07
CA PRO A 299 12.38 7.93 2.87
C PRO A 299 12.00 7.17 4.15
N GLY A 300 11.00 7.66 4.90
CA GLY A 300 10.57 7.02 6.15
C GLY A 300 9.85 5.68 5.99
N TYR A 301 9.64 5.19 4.76
CA TYR A 301 8.93 3.94 4.49
C TYR A 301 9.86 2.83 3.96
N VAL A 302 11.15 3.10 3.83
CA VAL A 302 12.16 2.15 3.30
C VAL A 302 13.07 1.63 4.41
N THR A 303 12.45 1.14 5.48
CA THR A 303 13.09 0.51 6.65
C THR A 303 12.75 -0.97 6.73
N GLN A 304 13.54 -1.74 7.50
CA GLN A 304 13.28 -3.16 7.74
C GLN A 304 11.98 -3.40 8.50
N ALA A 305 11.64 -2.51 9.44
CA ALA A 305 10.31 -2.46 10.02
C ALA A 305 9.36 -1.86 8.97
N PRO A 306 8.41 -2.63 8.42
CA PRO A 306 7.54 -2.12 7.36
C PRO A 306 6.64 -1.00 7.87
N ASN A 307 6.23 -0.11 6.98
CA ASN A 307 5.31 0.99 7.29
C ASN A 307 4.45 1.32 6.06
N GLY A 308 3.32 1.98 6.28
CA GLY A 308 2.26 2.12 5.27
C GLY A 308 1.85 0.74 4.78
N CYS A 309 1.50 0.61 3.50
CA CYS A 309 1.01 -0.62 2.90
C CYS A 309 1.96 -1.83 2.99
N ALA A 310 3.24 -1.63 3.34
CA ALA A 310 4.13 -2.75 3.62
C ALA A 310 3.76 -3.47 4.92
N ASP A 311 3.17 -2.79 5.92
CA ASP A 311 2.71 -3.42 7.15
C ASP A 311 1.45 -4.30 6.91
N MET A 312 0.61 -3.93 5.93
CA MET A 312 -0.47 -4.77 5.41
C MET A 312 0.08 -6.09 4.82
N LEU A 313 1.16 -6.01 4.04
CA LEU A 313 1.84 -7.19 3.49
C LEU A 313 2.53 -8.02 4.58
N TRP A 314 3.08 -7.39 5.62
CA TRP A 314 3.68 -8.08 6.76
C TRP A 314 2.67 -8.97 7.49
N ALA A 315 1.41 -8.56 7.62
CA ALA A 315 0.36 -9.41 8.20
C ALA A 315 0.31 -10.78 7.48
N TYR A 316 0.45 -10.77 6.16
CA TYR A 316 0.45 -11.97 5.33
C TYR A 316 1.80 -12.72 5.32
N PHE A 317 2.89 -12.01 5.06
CA PHE A 317 4.19 -12.61 4.72
C PHE A 317 5.15 -12.73 5.91
N GLY A 318 4.91 -12.01 7.00
CA GLY A 318 5.81 -11.96 8.15
C GLY A 318 7.14 -11.26 7.86
N GLY A 319 8.15 -11.57 8.67
CA GLY A 319 9.42 -10.85 8.74
C GLY A 319 9.45 -9.87 9.92
N ARG A 320 10.35 -8.87 9.88
CA ARG A 320 10.47 -7.92 11.00
C ARG A 320 9.16 -7.20 11.27
N THR A 321 8.75 -7.28 12.53
CA THR A 321 7.53 -6.63 13.03
C THR A 321 7.56 -5.11 12.82
N PRO A 322 6.49 -4.53 12.24
CA PRO A 322 6.33 -3.08 12.11
C PRO A 322 5.97 -2.45 13.46
N LYS A 323 5.92 -1.12 13.51
CA LYS A 323 5.26 -0.44 14.63
C LYS A 323 3.76 -0.70 14.54
N LEU A 324 3.24 -1.48 15.49
CA LEU A 324 1.81 -1.78 15.60
C LEU A 324 1.08 -0.63 16.29
N GLY A 325 -0.25 -0.59 16.14
CA GLY A 325 -1.13 0.42 16.73
C GLY A 325 -2.46 0.46 16.00
N GLY A 326 -3.35 1.37 16.36
CA GLY A 326 -4.69 1.43 15.76
C GLY A 326 -4.73 2.08 14.37
N ASN A 327 -3.63 2.73 13.96
CA ASN A 327 -3.50 3.43 12.69
C ASN A 327 -2.58 2.73 11.66
N THR A 328 -2.02 1.56 11.99
CA THR A 328 -1.23 0.75 11.04
C THR A 328 -2.12 0.19 9.94
N THR A 329 -1.60 0.06 8.71
CA THR A 329 -2.40 -0.53 7.62
C THR A 329 -2.53 -2.05 7.73
N ALA A 330 -1.81 -2.69 8.66
CA ALA A 330 -1.99 -4.09 9.01
C ALA A 330 -3.39 -4.39 9.58
N VAL A 331 -4.05 -3.38 10.19
CA VAL A 331 -5.44 -3.49 10.67
C VAL A 331 -6.39 -3.88 9.55
N PHE A 332 -6.18 -3.35 8.33
CA PHE A 332 -6.99 -3.70 7.17
C PHE A 332 -6.95 -5.21 6.88
N SER A 333 -5.76 -5.82 6.88
CA SER A 333 -5.57 -7.24 6.57
C SER A 333 -6.30 -8.16 7.55
N VAL A 334 -6.47 -7.76 8.80
CA VAL A 334 -7.14 -8.56 9.83
C VAL A 334 -8.64 -8.24 9.95
N ALA A 335 -9.04 -7.02 9.59
CA ALA A 335 -10.45 -6.62 9.54
C ALA A 335 -11.18 -7.31 8.37
N GLU A 336 -10.49 -7.49 7.24
CA GLU A 336 -10.98 -8.24 6.09
C GLU A 336 -10.86 -9.76 6.29
N THR A 337 -11.79 -10.51 5.70
CA THR A 337 -11.84 -11.98 5.78
C THR A 337 -10.91 -12.67 4.78
N TRP A 338 -10.47 -11.95 3.75
CA TRP A 338 -9.63 -12.50 2.70
C TRP A 338 -8.25 -12.90 3.23
N ARG A 339 -7.71 -14.00 2.72
CA ARG A 339 -6.32 -14.42 2.96
C ARG A 339 -5.66 -14.83 1.63
N PRO A 340 -4.36 -14.57 1.45
CA PRO A 340 -3.64 -14.94 0.24
C PRO A 340 -3.53 -16.46 0.11
N HIS A 341 -3.49 -16.93 -1.14
CA HIS A 341 -3.23 -18.34 -1.41
C HIS A 341 -1.85 -18.75 -0.83
N PRO A 342 -1.73 -19.95 -0.22
CA PRO A 342 -0.49 -20.40 0.42
C PRO A 342 0.75 -20.35 -0.50
N LEU A 343 0.58 -20.55 -1.81
CA LEU A 343 1.67 -20.43 -2.78
C LEU A 343 2.23 -19.00 -2.86
N ILE A 344 1.39 -17.98 -2.70
CA ILE A 344 1.84 -16.58 -2.68
C ILE A 344 2.63 -16.31 -1.41
N VAL A 345 2.15 -16.81 -0.26
CA VAL A 345 2.88 -16.71 1.02
C VAL A 345 4.23 -17.41 0.90
N LYS A 346 4.26 -18.64 0.36
CA LYS A 346 5.50 -19.37 0.11
C LYS A 346 6.45 -18.60 -0.82
N ALA A 347 5.94 -18.01 -1.90
CA ALA A 347 6.76 -17.19 -2.79
C ALA A 347 7.33 -15.95 -2.08
N ALA A 348 6.64 -15.41 -1.06
CA ALA A 348 7.11 -14.30 -0.25
C ALA A 348 8.12 -14.68 0.84
N THR A 349 8.15 -15.93 1.29
CA THR A 349 8.94 -16.35 2.46
C THR A 349 10.05 -17.34 2.17
N ASP A 350 9.91 -18.16 1.11
CA ASP A 350 10.94 -19.12 0.73
C ASP A 350 12.11 -18.40 0.07
N ARG A 351 13.20 -18.30 0.82
CA ARG A 351 14.48 -17.73 0.36
C ARG A 351 15.58 -18.79 0.33
N SER A 352 15.23 -20.07 0.30
CA SER A 352 16.19 -21.17 0.25
C SER A 352 17.16 -21.03 -0.94
N ASN A 353 16.64 -20.52 -2.06
CA ASN A 353 17.39 -20.26 -3.29
C ASN A 353 17.25 -18.78 -3.69
N ALA A 354 18.31 -18.24 -4.27
CA ALA A 354 18.24 -16.92 -4.91
C ALA A 354 17.44 -17.00 -6.21
N TYR A 355 16.67 -15.96 -6.52
CA TYR A 355 15.87 -15.92 -7.74
C TYR A 355 15.81 -14.51 -8.34
N VAL A 356 15.39 -14.46 -9.61
CA VAL A 356 15.08 -13.21 -10.31
C VAL A 356 13.58 -13.15 -10.55
N HIS A 357 12.96 -12.12 -10.00
CA HIS A 357 11.57 -11.77 -10.26
C HIS A 357 11.50 -10.70 -11.35
N ARG A 358 10.63 -10.92 -12.34
CA ARG A 358 10.34 -9.97 -13.40
C ARG A 358 8.85 -9.74 -13.46
N SER A 359 8.42 -8.49 -13.33
CA SER A 359 7.01 -8.11 -13.40
C SER A 359 6.82 -6.88 -14.28
N ARG A 360 5.60 -6.71 -14.79
CA ARG A 360 5.19 -5.45 -15.41
C ARG A 360 4.47 -4.63 -14.35
N PHE A 361 4.98 -3.41 -14.09
CA PHE A 361 4.51 -2.55 -13.01
C PHE A 361 3.36 -1.63 -13.44
N ASP A 362 3.34 -1.24 -14.72
CA ASP A 362 2.24 -0.50 -15.35
C ASP A 362 1.64 -1.25 -16.55
N GLY A 363 2.19 -2.42 -16.88
CA GLY A 363 1.77 -3.30 -17.98
C GLY A 363 1.79 -2.74 -19.39
N ASP A 364 2.49 -1.63 -19.63
CA ASP A 364 2.75 -1.16 -20.99
C ASP A 364 4.24 -0.87 -21.22
N ARG A 365 4.90 -0.12 -20.33
CA ARG A 365 6.24 0.43 -20.63
C ARG A 365 7.26 0.27 -19.52
N HIS A 366 6.86 -0.20 -18.34
CA HIS A 366 7.72 -0.31 -17.19
C HIS A 366 7.87 -1.75 -16.74
N PHE A 367 9.10 -2.23 -16.83
CA PHE A 367 9.49 -3.58 -16.45
C PHE A 367 10.30 -3.52 -15.18
N GLN A 368 9.78 -4.14 -14.13
CA GLN A 368 10.49 -4.29 -12.88
C GLN A 368 11.31 -5.57 -12.92
N THR A 369 12.56 -5.48 -12.49
CA THR A 369 13.39 -6.64 -12.18
C THR A 369 13.83 -6.55 -10.73
N SER A 370 13.65 -7.63 -10.00
CA SER A 370 14.19 -7.80 -8.65
C SER A 370 15.01 -9.07 -8.58
N PHE A 371 16.16 -9.03 -7.91
CA PHE A 371 16.91 -10.22 -7.52
C PHE A 371 16.75 -10.33 -6.03
N VAL A 372 16.39 -11.50 -5.51
CA VAL A 372 16.14 -11.69 -4.08
C VAL A 372 16.86 -12.95 -3.63
N ASN A 373 17.58 -12.85 -2.53
CA ASN A 373 18.17 -13.99 -1.82
C ASN A 373 17.82 -13.91 -0.32
N LYS A 374 18.60 -14.60 0.53
CA LYS A 374 18.37 -14.61 2.00
C LYS A 374 18.69 -13.29 2.69
N THR A 375 19.67 -12.53 2.20
CA THR A 375 20.30 -11.42 2.93
C THR A 375 20.10 -10.07 2.25
N TYR A 376 19.79 -10.03 0.95
CA TYR A 376 19.53 -8.80 0.23
C TYR A 376 18.63 -9.01 -0.99
N ALA A 377 18.10 -7.90 -1.48
CA ALA A 377 17.30 -7.81 -2.68
C ALA A 377 17.71 -6.58 -3.49
N LEU A 378 17.97 -6.78 -4.77
CA LEU A 378 18.14 -5.70 -5.73
C LEU A 378 16.81 -5.43 -6.41
N PHE A 379 16.57 -4.17 -6.75
CA PHE A 379 15.43 -3.78 -7.57
C PHE A 379 15.84 -2.75 -8.61
N SER A 380 15.23 -2.82 -9.78
CA SER A 380 15.44 -1.90 -10.89
C SER A 380 14.22 -1.81 -11.78
N THR A 381 14.09 -0.70 -12.50
CA THR A 381 13.04 -0.51 -13.52
C THR A 381 13.68 -0.23 -14.87
N ALA A 382 13.27 -0.97 -15.89
CA ALA A 382 13.51 -0.63 -17.29
C ALA A 382 12.29 0.10 -17.86
N ILE A 383 12.53 1.19 -18.58
CA ILE A 383 11.49 1.98 -19.24
C ILE A 383 11.65 1.84 -20.75
N THR A 384 10.63 1.34 -21.44
CA THR A 384 10.58 1.41 -22.89
C THR A 384 9.94 2.73 -23.31
N HIS A 385 10.75 3.73 -23.65
CA HIS A 385 10.23 4.98 -24.20
C HIS A 385 9.79 4.80 -25.66
N PRO A 386 8.66 5.38 -26.11
CA PRO A 386 8.49 5.66 -27.53
C PRO A 386 9.53 6.72 -27.95
N ALA A 387 10.02 6.66 -29.18
CA ALA A 387 11.06 7.54 -29.74
C ALA A 387 10.70 9.05 -29.77
N THR A 388 9.53 9.45 -29.28
CA THR A 388 8.96 10.80 -29.45
C THR A 388 9.44 11.83 -28.43
N GLY A 389 10.49 11.56 -27.65
CA GLY A 389 11.14 12.53 -26.75
C GLY A 389 10.28 13.11 -25.61
N ARG A 390 9.03 12.65 -25.44
CA ARG A 390 8.16 13.12 -24.36
C ARG A 390 8.51 12.42 -23.04
N LYS A 391 8.94 13.27 -22.10
CA LYS A 391 9.32 13.02 -20.72
C LYS A 391 8.20 12.26 -19.98
N THR A 392 8.41 10.98 -19.74
CA THR A 392 7.69 10.26 -18.69
C THR A 392 8.74 9.64 -17.79
N SER A 393 9.38 10.46 -16.95
CA SER A 393 9.95 9.91 -15.72
C SER A 393 8.83 9.15 -15.03
N ILE A 394 9.10 7.95 -14.52
CA ILE A 394 8.23 7.32 -13.54
C ILE A 394 8.14 8.36 -12.44
N TRP A 395 7.03 9.10 -12.39
CA TRP A 395 6.52 9.94 -11.30
C TRP A 395 7.64 10.57 -10.46
N GLY A 396 7.84 11.90 -10.45
CA GLY A 396 8.97 12.59 -9.80
C GLY A 396 9.24 12.36 -8.30
N GLN A 397 8.68 11.32 -7.69
CA GLN A 397 8.84 10.82 -6.33
C GLN A 397 9.04 9.28 -6.34
N THR A 398 9.98 8.74 -7.12
CA THR A 398 10.15 7.28 -7.27
C THR A 398 11.50 6.79 -6.75
N TYR A 399 11.59 5.54 -6.27
CA TYR A 399 12.87 4.82 -6.16
C TYR A 399 12.99 3.87 -7.35
N PRO A 400 13.60 4.29 -8.46
CA PRO A 400 13.62 3.48 -9.68
C PRO A 400 14.53 2.24 -9.57
N TYR A 401 15.55 2.27 -8.71
CA TYR A 401 16.52 1.19 -8.51
C TYR A 401 17.25 1.32 -7.17
N GLY A 402 17.77 0.21 -6.67
CA GLY A 402 18.54 0.17 -5.43
C GLY A 402 18.72 -1.25 -4.89
N VAL A 403 19.28 -1.31 -3.69
CA VAL A 403 19.41 -2.52 -2.89
C VAL A 403 18.69 -2.33 -1.56
N MET A 404 17.99 -3.36 -1.13
CA MET A 404 17.57 -3.53 0.26
C MET A 404 18.27 -4.73 0.86
N PHE A 405 18.72 -4.63 2.11
CA PHE A 405 19.40 -5.72 2.82
C PHE A 405 18.67 -6.05 4.12
N ASP A 406 18.76 -7.30 4.56
CA ASP A 406 18.26 -7.73 5.85
C ASP A 406 19.10 -7.08 6.96
N GLN A 407 18.56 -6.04 7.57
CA GLN A 407 19.21 -5.28 8.62
C GLN A 407 18.85 -5.87 9.99
N PRO A 408 19.81 -6.38 10.78
CA PRO A 408 19.53 -6.96 12.10
C PRO A 408 18.83 -5.99 13.06
N ASP A 409 19.17 -4.71 12.99
CA ASP A 409 18.57 -3.63 13.78
C ASP A 409 17.46 -2.92 12.98
N ALA A 410 16.21 -3.28 13.25
CA ALA A 410 15.05 -2.75 12.53
C ALA A 410 14.84 -1.22 12.65
N SER A 411 15.55 -0.55 13.57
CA SER A 411 15.53 0.91 13.69
C SER A 411 16.41 1.62 12.65
N LYS A 412 17.31 0.88 11.99
CA LYS A 412 18.20 1.40 10.95
C LYS A 412 17.57 1.28 9.56
N SER A 413 18.05 2.14 8.65
CA SER A 413 17.71 2.04 7.23
C SER A 413 18.20 0.70 6.67
N SER A 414 17.39 0.07 5.82
CA SER A 414 17.72 -1.16 5.10
C SER A 414 17.95 -0.91 3.61
N ILE A 415 18.00 0.35 3.15
CA ILE A 415 18.09 0.72 1.74
C ILE A 415 19.41 1.45 1.42
N CYS A 416 19.97 1.13 0.26
CA CYS A 416 20.92 1.98 -0.47
C CYS A 416 20.38 2.18 -1.88
N TRP A 417 20.33 3.43 -2.35
CA TRP A 417 19.91 3.72 -3.72
C TRP A 417 20.88 4.65 -4.42
N MET A 418 20.72 4.70 -5.73
CA MET A 418 21.56 5.46 -6.64
C MET A 418 20.70 6.49 -7.36
N THR A 419 21.25 7.66 -7.68
CA THR A 419 20.53 8.72 -8.41
C THR A 419 21.45 9.53 -9.33
N VAL A 420 20.86 10.23 -10.33
CA VAL A 420 21.57 11.20 -11.18
C VAL A 420 21.14 12.63 -10.79
N PRO A 421 22.08 13.52 -10.40
CA PRO A 421 21.75 14.76 -9.67
C PRO A 421 21.04 15.87 -10.45
N CYS A 422 21.21 16.01 -11.76
CA CYS A 422 20.65 17.15 -12.53
C CYS A 422 19.12 17.31 -12.54
N PHE A 423 18.37 16.39 -11.94
CA PHE A 423 16.93 16.53 -11.69
C PHE A 423 16.59 16.54 -10.19
N ASP A 424 17.62 16.69 -9.35
CA ASP A 424 17.65 16.57 -7.89
C ASP A 424 17.87 17.93 -7.20
N ASP A 425 17.91 19.02 -7.97
CA ASP A 425 18.33 20.37 -7.54
C ASP A 425 17.28 21.11 -6.67
N GLN A 426 16.14 20.47 -6.40
CA GLN A 426 15.17 20.98 -5.42
C GLN A 426 15.61 20.57 -4.02
N PRO A 427 15.51 21.42 -2.97
CA PRO A 427 15.80 21.03 -1.60
C PRO A 427 15.08 19.73 -1.21
N LEU A 428 15.73 18.89 -0.38
CA LEU A 428 15.11 17.70 0.23
C LEU A 428 13.88 18.11 1.08
N THR A 429 12.72 18.17 0.44
CA THR A 429 11.42 18.36 1.12
C THR A 429 10.91 17.03 1.70
N ASN A 430 9.66 16.98 2.15
CA ASN A 430 8.99 15.73 2.55
C ASN A 430 8.67 14.81 1.35
N TYR A 431 9.10 15.17 0.14
CA TYR A 431 8.90 14.44 -1.10
C TYR A 431 10.22 13.85 -1.60
N THR A 432 10.14 12.64 -2.14
CA THR A 432 11.28 11.80 -2.48
C THR A 432 12.13 12.35 -3.62
N GLN A 433 13.44 12.22 -3.47
CA GLN A 433 14.45 12.41 -4.51
C GLN A 433 14.85 11.04 -5.08
N GLY A 434 14.78 10.92 -6.41
CA GLY A 434 14.93 9.66 -7.15
C GLY A 434 14.23 9.77 -8.50
N VAL A 435 14.81 10.56 -9.40
CA VAL A 435 14.25 10.71 -10.75
C VAL A 435 14.89 9.65 -11.64
N SER A 436 14.06 8.83 -12.29
CA SER A 436 14.53 8.05 -13.45
C SER A 436 15.05 9.05 -14.48
N SER A 437 16.37 9.13 -14.59
CA SER A 437 17.03 10.07 -15.48
C SER A 437 17.13 9.47 -16.87
N ARG A 438 16.82 10.24 -17.91
CA ARG A 438 17.13 9.85 -19.30
C ARG A 438 18.62 9.66 -19.55
N PHE A 439 19.45 10.13 -18.63
CA PHE A 439 20.90 10.03 -18.68
C PHE A 439 21.42 8.82 -17.90
N ALA A 440 20.56 7.89 -17.47
CA ALA A 440 21.03 6.66 -16.86
C ALA A 440 20.23 5.44 -17.31
N GLU A 441 20.96 4.37 -17.59
CA GLU A 441 20.45 3.04 -17.85
C GLU A 441 20.84 2.11 -16.72
N TYR A 442 20.06 1.05 -16.52
CA TYR A 442 20.25 0.12 -15.42
C TYR A 442 20.24 -1.30 -15.95
N LEU A 443 21.21 -2.09 -15.51
CA LEU A 443 21.35 -3.48 -15.87
C LEU A 443 21.45 -4.29 -14.59
N GLN A 444 20.66 -5.35 -14.50
CA GLN A 444 20.70 -6.26 -13.36
C GLN A 444 20.97 -7.68 -13.84
N HIS A 445 21.99 -8.33 -13.25
CA HIS A 445 22.35 -9.71 -13.58
C HIS A 445 22.88 -10.42 -12.34
N ARG A 446 22.32 -11.59 -12.01
CA ARG A 446 22.81 -12.52 -10.96
C ARG A 446 23.24 -11.85 -9.64
N GLY A 447 22.40 -10.98 -9.08
CA GLY A 447 22.74 -10.30 -7.81
C GLY A 447 23.69 -9.12 -7.95
N SER A 448 23.91 -8.63 -9.17
CA SER A 448 24.62 -7.37 -9.43
C SER A 448 23.67 -6.37 -10.07
N LEU A 449 23.82 -5.10 -9.68
CA LEU A 449 23.15 -3.94 -10.26
C LEU A 449 24.23 -2.99 -10.81
N LEU A 450 24.10 -2.62 -12.08
CA LEU A 450 24.96 -1.67 -12.76
C LEU A 450 24.12 -0.46 -13.19
N LEU A 451 24.59 0.73 -12.85
CA LEU A 451 24.10 1.98 -13.43
C LEU A 451 25.10 2.43 -14.48
N VAL A 452 24.60 2.77 -15.66
CA VAL A 452 25.37 3.38 -16.73
C VAL A 452 24.85 4.79 -16.89
N ALA A 453 25.64 5.80 -16.53
CA ALA A 453 25.28 7.19 -16.78
C ALA A 453 25.86 7.67 -18.13
N ASN A 454 25.04 8.37 -18.88
CA ASN A 454 25.38 9.02 -20.14
C ASN A 454 25.90 10.43 -19.85
N ASP A 455 26.91 10.88 -20.61
CA ASP A 455 27.52 12.22 -20.50
C ASP A 455 28.09 12.54 -19.10
N LEU A 456 29.07 11.75 -18.66
CA LEU A 456 29.80 11.99 -17.40
C LEU A 456 30.74 13.20 -17.43
N THR A 457 30.92 13.81 -18.61
CA THR A 457 31.69 15.04 -18.76
C THR A 457 31.00 16.23 -18.12
N ASN A 458 29.66 16.21 -18.02
CA ASN A 458 28.93 17.16 -17.21
C ASN A 458 28.95 16.74 -15.72
N PRO A 459 29.54 17.52 -14.81
CA PRO A 459 29.55 17.21 -13.38
C PRO A 459 28.16 17.05 -12.76
N ASP A 460 27.13 17.69 -13.32
CA ASP A 460 25.74 17.58 -12.86
C ASP A 460 25.11 16.21 -13.17
N PHE A 461 25.72 15.44 -14.08
CA PHE A 461 25.25 14.11 -14.50
C PHE A 461 26.01 12.97 -13.80
N ARG A 462 26.98 13.28 -12.93
CA ARG A 462 27.74 12.26 -12.18
C ARG A 462 26.84 11.54 -11.18
N PRO A 463 26.75 10.19 -11.22
CA PRO A 463 25.95 9.42 -10.27
C PRO A 463 26.31 9.70 -8.82
N LYS A 464 25.31 9.71 -7.94
CA LYS A 464 25.49 9.80 -6.49
C LYS A 464 24.90 8.57 -5.80
N VAL A 465 25.65 8.01 -4.85
CA VAL A 465 25.15 7.02 -3.89
C VAL A 465 24.48 7.78 -2.75
N ARG A 466 23.26 7.38 -2.39
CA ARG A 466 22.49 7.98 -1.32
C ARG A 466 22.17 6.95 -0.26
N THR A 467 22.42 7.33 0.98
CA THR A 467 22.10 6.57 2.19
C THR A 467 21.48 7.47 3.27
N ASP A 468 21.37 8.77 3.01
CA ASP A 468 20.86 9.79 3.90
C ASP A 468 19.34 9.91 3.79
N LEU A 469 18.64 9.44 4.80
CA LEU A 469 17.20 9.69 5.00
C LEU A 469 17.08 10.85 6.01
N LYS A 470 16.29 11.89 5.69
CA LYS A 470 16.04 13.02 6.61
C LYS A 470 15.58 12.49 7.99
N GLY A 471 16.30 12.86 9.05
CA GLY A 471 16.01 12.42 10.43
C GLY A 471 16.71 11.12 10.87
N HIS A 472 17.43 10.45 9.97
CA HIS A 472 18.32 9.34 10.31
C HIS A 472 19.76 9.84 10.32
N LYS A 473 20.54 9.47 11.34
CA LYS A 473 21.99 9.65 11.29
C LYS A 473 22.51 8.76 10.15
N PRO A 474 23.34 9.28 9.21
CA PRO A 474 23.96 8.43 8.22
C PRO A 474 24.75 7.32 8.94
N PHE A 475 24.81 6.14 8.32
CA PHE A 475 25.79 5.15 8.71
C PHE A 475 27.17 5.82 8.77
N THR A 476 28.00 5.44 9.74
CA THR A 476 29.43 5.72 9.62
C THR A 476 29.92 5.07 8.33
N THR A 477 30.55 5.86 7.47
CA THR A 477 31.13 5.43 6.19
C THR A 477 32.37 4.54 6.36
N GLU A 478 32.65 4.07 7.57
CA GLU A 478 33.77 3.18 7.88
C GLU A 478 33.56 1.77 7.28
N GLY A 479 32.31 1.41 6.95
CA GLY A 479 32.01 0.27 6.07
C GLY A 479 32.01 0.70 4.60
N ARG A 480 33.09 0.43 3.88
CA ARG A 480 33.19 0.61 2.43
C ARG A 480 32.21 -0.35 1.72
N TYR A 481 31.15 0.18 1.10
CA TYR A 481 30.26 -0.62 0.23
C TYR A 481 30.38 -0.14 -1.23
N VAL A 482 30.61 -1.13 -2.10
CA VAL A 482 30.95 -0.99 -3.52
C VAL A 482 29.71 -0.71 -4.36
N LEU A 483 29.88 0.18 -5.32
CA LEU A 483 28.88 0.48 -6.33
C LEU A 483 29.64 0.71 -7.64
N ALA A 484 29.55 -0.24 -8.56
CA ALA A 484 30.41 -0.30 -9.73
C ALA A 484 29.99 0.75 -10.79
N TYR A 485 30.97 1.53 -11.24
CA TYR A 485 31.01 2.10 -12.59
C TYR A 485 32.49 2.18 -13.02
N ILE A 486 32.84 1.70 -14.22
CA ILE A 486 34.12 2.07 -14.83
C ILE A 486 34.03 2.15 -16.36
N PRO A 487 34.61 3.20 -16.94
CA PRO A 487 35.44 3.16 -18.13
C PRO A 487 36.91 3.28 -17.64
N ASN A 488 37.73 2.22 -17.82
CA ASN A 488 39.19 2.15 -17.54
C ASN A 488 39.70 1.38 -16.29
N GLY A 489 39.22 0.14 -16.06
CA GLY A 489 40.09 -0.96 -15.63
C GLY A 489 40.69 -1.02 -14.21
N ASN A 490 39.94 -0.77 -13.14
CA ASN A 490 40.36 -1.19 -11.78
C ASN A 490 39.25 -1.98 -11.04
N HIS A 491 39.49 -3.26 -10.83
CA HIS A 491 38.62 -4.19 -10.11
C HIS A 491 38.57 -3.89 -8.61
N ALA A 492 37.39 -3.98 -8.00
CA ALA A 492 37.25 -4.32 -6.58
C ALA A 492 36.34 -5.55 -6.49
N VAL A 493 36.94 -6.68 -6.11
CA VAL A 493 36.26 -7.97 -5.91
C VAL A 493 35.71 -7.99 -4.48
N ILE A 494 34.43 -8.34 -4.31
CA ILE A 494 33.91 -8.76 -3.00
C ILE A 494 34.28 -10.24 -2.86
N ASN A 495 35.25 -10.52 -1.99
CA ASN A 495 35.57 -11.88 -1.60
C ASN A 495 34.81 -12.19 -0.30
N ASP A 496 33.78 -13.03 -0.37
CA ASP A 496 33.05 -13.56 0.80
C ASP A 496 33.85 -14.69 1.45
N SER A 497 35.10 -14.41 1.85
CA SER A 497 35.99 -15.42 2.40
C SER A 497 36.66 -14.99 3.69
N GLN A 498 35.98 -14.28 4.60
CA GLN A 498 36.38 -14.22 6.01
C GLN A 498 35.16 -14.03 6.92
N SER A 499 34.42 -15.11 7.12
CA SER A 499 33.68 -15.36 8.35
C SER A 499 34.39 -16.50 9.09
N THR A 500 35.21 -16.14 10.08
CA THR A 500 35.58 -16.99 11.23
C THR A 500 35.08 -16.31 12.48
#